data_AF-A0A965Z1Z1-F1
#
_entry.id   AF-A0A965Z1Z1-F1
#
_cell.length_a   1.000
_cell.length_b   1.000
_cell.length_c   1.000
_cell.angle_alpha   90.00
_cell.angle_beta   90.00
_cell.angle_gamma   90.00
#
_symmetry.space_group_name_H-M   'P 1'
#
loop_
_entity.id
_entity.type
_entity.pdbx_description
1 polymer ?
#
loop_
_entity_poly.entity_id
_entity_poly.type
_entity_poly.pdbx_seq_one_letter_code
_entity_poly.pdbx_strand_id
1 'polypeptide(L)'
;MKDLENKSSAELRQMLDDVQREENRTSVQITECMENHDLSAKATDKFSRLQTHNHLLWVRGEQIRRRLAIVERDEFAAEAERLRGDIQRLETEHAAAIEKTFAAVYPVLKYREQVDHEWHKRREHEVRHFCRTSHGPGQIEAQIHDTKARLADIQRALEKMEGKQA
;
A
#
# COMPACT_ATOMS: atom_id res chain seq x y z
N MET A 1 -17.96 -17.63 -5.63
CA MET A 1 -18.12 -16.63 -4.55
C MET A 1 -17.40 -17.09 -3.29
N LYS A 2 -17.77 -18.22 -2.66
CA LYS A 2 -17.06 -18.75 -1.46
C LYS A 2 -15.56 -19.01 -1.65
N ASP A 3 -15.13 -19.25 -2.89
CA ASP A 3 -13.73 -19.48 -3.28
C ASP A 3 -12.89 -18.19 -3.32
N LEU A 4 -13.53 -17.02 -3.40
CA LEU A 4 -12.88 -15.70 -3.38
C LEU A 4 -12.95 -15.04 -1.99
N GLU A 5 -13.82 -15.56 -1.13
CA GLU A 5 -13.92 -15.16 0.27
C GLU A 5 -12.64 -15.60 0.99
N ASN A 6 -12.04 -14.70 1.77
CA ASN A 6 -10.78 -14.90 2.51
C ASN A 6 -9.47 -14.94 1.68
N LYS A 7 -9.51 -14.58 0.39
CA LYS A 7 -8.29 -14.38 -0.40
C LYS A 7 -7.70 -12.98 -0.20
N SER A 8 -6.38 -12.92 -0.10
CA SER A 8 -5.60 -11.67 -0.11
C SER A 8 -5.60 -11.03 -1.50
N SER A 9 -5.25 -9.74 -1.58
CA SER A 9 -5.13 -9.06 -2.88
C SER A 9 -4.11 -9.74 -3.81
N ALA A 10 -2.99 -10.22 -3.26
CA ALA A 10 -1.95 -10.92 -4.01
C ALA A 10 -2.47 -12.24 -4.62
N GLU A 11 -3.21 -13.04 -3.85
CA GLU A 11 -3.83 -14.27 -4.36
C GLU A 11 -4.87 -13.97 -5.44
N LEU A 12 -5.69 -12.93 -5.25
CA LEU A 12 -6.70 -12.52 -6.22
C LEU A 12 -6.07 -12.04 -7.54
N ARG A 13 -4.95 -11.31 -7.49
CA ARG A 13 -4.18 -10.92 -8.69
C ARG A 13 -3.65 -12.14 -9.43
N GLN A 14 -3.07 -13.09 -8.71
CA GLN A 14 -2.58 -14.34 -9.31
C GLN A 14 -3.73 -15.12 -9.99
N MET A 15 -4.88 -15.23 -9.33
CA MET A 15 -6.06 -15.88 -9.90
C MET A 15 -6.57 -15.14 -11.14
N LEU A 16 -6.54 -13.79 -11.15
CA LEU A 16 -6.91 -12.99 -12.32
C LEU A 16 -5.96 -13.27 -13.50
N ASP A 17 -4.65 -13.31 -13.25
CA ASP A 17 -3.64 -13.61 -14.26
C ASP A 17 -3.80 -15.01 -14.84
N ASP A 18 -4.13 -16.00 -14.00
CA ASP A 18 -4.41 -17.37 -14.43
C ASP A 18 -5.66 -17.43 -15.33
N VAL A 19 -6.74 -16.73 -14.93
CA VAL A 19 -7.97 -16.62 -15.74
C VAL A 19 -7.69 -15.92 -17.07
N GLN A 20 -6.92 -14.83 -17.08
CA GLN A 20 -6.57 -14.09 -18.29
C GLN A 20 -5.73 -14.95 -19.26
N ARG A 21 -4.79 -15.74 -18.72
CA ARG A 21 -3.99 -16.70 -19.52
C ARG A 21 -4.88 -17.78 -20.14
N GLU A 22 -5.85 -18.29 -19.40
CA GLU A 22 -6.79 -19.30 -19.90
C GLU A 22 -7.77 -18.72 -20.94
N GLU A 23 -8.24 -17.49 -20.72
CA GLU A 23 -9.09 -16.75 -21.66
C GLU A 23 -8.37 -16.57 -22.99
N ASN A 24 -7.12 -16.07 -22.96
CA ASN A 24 -6.29 -15.89 -24.15
C ASN A 24 -6.08 -17.20 -24.91
N ARG A 25 -5.79 -18.29 -24.18
CA ARG A 25 -5.64 -19.62 -24.79
C ARG A 25 -6.94 -20.09 -25.47
N THR A 26 -8.07 -19.89 -24.81
CA THR A 26 -9.38 -20.27 -25.35
C THR A 26 -9.75 -19.42 -26.57
N SER A 27 -9.45 -18.12 -26.53
CA SER A 27 -9.67 -17.21 -27.65
C SER A 27 -8.88 -17.63 -28.89
N VAL A 28 -7.62 -18.06 -28.74
CA VAL A 28 -6.82 -18.61 -29.85
C VAL A 28 -7.50 -19.86 -30.43
N GLN A 29 -7.99 -20.78 -29.58
CA GLN A 29 -8.69 -21.98 -30.05
C GLN A 29 -10.01 -21.67 -30.78
N ILE A 30 -10.73 -20.62 -30.36
CA ILE A 30 -11.93 -20.13 -31.04
C ILE A 30 -11.56 -19.63 -32.43
N THR A 31 -10.51 -18.80 -32.55
CA THR A 31 -10.01 -18.29 -33.83
C THR A 31 -9.61 -19.43 -34.77
N GLU A 32 -8.84 -20.41 -34.28
CA GLU A 32 -8.47 -21.61 -35.05
C GLU A 32 -9.71 -22.38 -35.55
N CYS A 33 -10.77 -22.48 -34.73
CA CYS A 33 -12.01 -23.12 -35.17
C CYS A 33 -12.71 -22.34 -36.29
N MET A 34 -12.66 -21.00 -36.27
CA MET A 34 -13.25 -20.15 -37.31
C MET A 34 -12.47 -20.22 -38.63
N GLU A 35 -11.14 -20.28 -38.56
CA GLU A 35 -10.25 -20.33 -39.74
C GLU A 35 -10.36 -21.65 -40.51
N ASN A 36 -10.67 -22.76 -39.83
CA ASN A 36 -10.80 -24.07 -40.47
C ASN A 36 -12.08 -24.21 -41.31
N HIS A 37 -13.06 -23.30 -41.19
CA HIS A 37 -14.33 -23.31 -41.91
C HIS A 37 -15.09 -24.66 -41.92
N ASP A 38 -14.85 -25.53 -40.93
CA ASP A 38 -15.51 -26.82 -40.79
C ASP A 38 -16.93 -26.63 -40.23
N LEU A 39 -17.94 -26.92 -41.06
CA LEU A 39 -19.36 -26.82 -40.72
C LEU A 39 -19.95 -28.15 -40.21
N SER A 40 -19.12 -29.14 -39.90
CA SER A 40 -19.58 -30.38 -39.30
C SER A 40 -20.20 -30.13 -37.93
N ALA A 41 -21.23 -30.91 -37.57
CA ALA A 41 -21.90 -30.80 -36.28
C ALA A 41 -20.92 -30.92 -35.09
N LYS A 42 -19.85 -31.71 -35.26
CA LYS A 42 -18.77 -31.86 -34.27
C LYS A 42 -17.96 -30.57 -34.09
N ALA A 43 -17.62 -29.89 -35.19
CA ALA A 43 -16.90 -28.61 -35.13
C ALA A 43 -17.78 -27.51 -34.52
N THR A 44 -19.07 -27.45 -34.88
CA THR A 44 -20.02 -26.50 -34.31
C THR A 44 -20.22 -26.70 -32.79
N ASP A 45 -20.34 -27.94 -32.33
CA ASP A 45 -20.42 -28.25 -30.89
C ASP A 45 -19.15 -27.82 -30.14
N LYS A 46 -17.97 -28.17 -30.68
CA LYS A 46 -16.68 -27.73 -30.10
C LYS A 46 -16.59 -26.20 -30.00
N PHE A 47 -16.92 -25.49 -31.08
CA PHE A 47 -16.91 -24.03 -31.11
C PHE A 47 -17.84 -23.43 -30.07
N SER A 48 -19.08 -23.93 -29.98
CA SER A 48 -20.07 -23.47 -29.00
C SER A 48 -19.61 -23.68 -27.56
N ARG A 49 -18.95 -24.81 -27.28
CA ARG A 49 -18.37 -25.08 -25.96
C ARG A 49 -17.22 -24.12 -25.63
N LEU A 50 -16.34 -23.84 -26.58
CA LEU A 50 -15.24 -22.89 -26.39
C LEU A 50 -15.77 -21.47 -26.16
N GLN A 51 -16.77 -21.02 -26.92
CA GLN A 51 -17.41 -19.72 -26.69
C GLN A 51 -18.05 -19.64 -25.29
N THR A 52 -18.75 -20.70 -24.88
CA THR A 52 -19.34 -20.76 -23.53
C THR A 52 -18.27 -20.71 -22.46
N HIS A 53 -17.19 -21.49 -22.61
CA HIS A 53 -16.05 -21.50 -21.69
C HIS A 53 -15.39 -20.12 -21.59
N ASN A 54 -15.13 -19.47 -22.72
CA ASN A 54 -14.55 -18.14 -22.78
C ASN A 54 -15.42 -17.11 -22.06
N HIS A 55 -16.74 -17.15 -22.27
CA HIS A 55 -17.68 -16.28 -21.55
C HIS A 55 -17.65 -16.52 -20.04
N LEU A 56 -17.59 -17.78 -19.59
CA LEU A 56 -17.49 -18.12 -18.17
C LEU A 56 -16.18 -17.61 -17.54
N LEU A 57 -15.07 -17.70 -18.26
CA LEU A 57 -13.78 -17.13 -17.84
C LEU A 57 -13.86 -15.61 -17.69
N TRP A 58 -14.49 -14.92 -18.65
CA TRP A 58 -14.72 -13.49 -18.58
C TRP A 58 -15.55 -13.10 -17.34
N VAL A 59 -16.68 -13.78 -17.10
CA VAL A 59 -17.53 -13.55 -15.91
C VAL A 59 -16.73 -13.79 -14.62
N ARG A 60 -15.90 -14.84 -14.58
CA ARG A 60 -15.04 -15.12 -13.42
C ARG A 60 -14.01 -14.01 -13.22
N GLY A 61 -13.38 -13.52 -14.29
CA GLY A 61 -12.44 -12.40 -14.25
C GLY A 61 -13.07 -11.12 -13.70
N GLU A 62 -14.31 -10.81 -14.12
CA GLU A 62 -15.09 -9.69 -13.55
C GLU A 62 -15.33 -9.85 -12.04
N GLN A 63 -15.71 -11.06 -11.59
CA GLN A 63 -15.93 -11.33 -10.17
C GLN A 63 -14.63 -11.16 -9.35
N ILE A 64 -13.50 -11.66 -9.86
CA ILE A 64 -12.19 -11.49 -9.22
C ILE A 64 -11.81 -10.02 -9.15
N ARG A 65 -11.98 -9.24 -10.24
CA ARG A 65 -11.68 -7.80 -10.26
C ARG A 65 -12.49 -7.01 -9.24
N ARG A 66 -13.80 -7.30 -9.13
CA ARG A 66 -14.66 -6.67 -8.11
C ARG A 66 -14.20 -7.00 -6.70
N ARG A 67 -13.87 -8.26 -6.44
CA ARG A 67 -13.38 -8.68 -5.12
C ARG A 67 -12.02 -8.08 -4.79
N LEU A 68 -11.11 -8.04 -5.76
CA LEU A 68 -9.77 -7.47 -5.63
C LEU A 68 -9.85 -6.01 -5.23
N ALA A 69 -10.70 -5.20 -5.87
CA ALA A 69 -10.86 -3.79 -5.53
C ALA A 69 -11.33 -3.58 -4.07
N ILE A 70 -12.21 -4.44 -3.55
CA ILE A 70 -12.66 -4.40 -2.15
C ILE A 70 -11.52 -4.76 -1.20
N VAL A 71 -10.85 -5.87 -1.46
CA VAL A 71 -9.76 -6.37 -0.60
C VAL A 71 -8.57 -5.40 -0.59
N GLU A 72 -8.17 -4.87 -1.75
CA GLU A 72 -7.11 -3.87 -1.83
C GLU A 72 -7.45 -2.62 -1.04
N ARG A 73 -8.69 -2.12 -1.14
CA ARG A 73 -9.14 -0.98 -0.34
C ARG A 73 -9.03 -1.27 1.16
N ASP A 74 -9.52 -2.43 1.60
CA ASP A 74 -9.50 -2.80 3.01
C ASP A 74 -8.06 -2.99 3.54
N GLU A 75 -7.17 -3.57 2.73
CA GLU A 75 -5.73 -3.70 3.05
C GLU A 75 -5.04 -2.34 3.13
N PHE A 76 -5.30 -1.43 2.18
CA PHE A 76 -4.76 -0.07 2.21
C PHE A 76 -5.28 0.74 3.40
N ALA A 77 -6.56 0.61 3.74
CA ALA A 77 -7.14 1.26 4.91
C ALA A 77 -6.51 0.74 6.22
N ALA A 78 -6.34 -0.58 6.34
CA ALA A 78 -5.67 -1.18 7.50
C ALA A 78 -4.21 -0.73 7.63
N GLU A 79 -3.47 -0.67 6.51
CA GLU A 79 -2.09 -0.17 6.49
C GLU A 79 -2.02 1.31 6.86
N ALA A 80 -2.98 2.13 6.40
CA ALA A 80 -3.04 3.55 6.77
C ALA A 80 -3.22 3.74 8.29
N GLU A 81 -4.11 2.97 8.92
CA GLU A 81 -4.28 3.02 10.39
C GLU A 81 -3.02 2.53 11.12
N ARG A 82 -2.38 1.47 10.61
CA ARG A 82 -1.11 0.98 11.16
C ARG A 82 -0.03 2.06 11.12
N LEU A 83 0.12 2.75 9.98
CA LEU A 83 1.11 3.82 9.81
C LEU A 83 0.80 5.04 10.69
N ARG A 84 -0.47 5.38 10.91
CA ARG A 84 -0.84 6.43 11.88
C ARG A 84 -0.40 6.07 13.30
N GLY A 85 -0.62 4.82 13.70
CA GLY A 85 -0.13 4.30 14.99
C GLY A 85 1.39 4.33 15.09
N ASP A 86 2.09 3.92 14.03
CA ASP A 86 3.56 3.99 13.96
C ASP A 86 4.08 5.42 14.08
N ILE A 87 3.45 6.39 13.39
CA ILE A 87 3.80 7.81 13.50
C ILE A 87 3.64 8.29 14.94
N GLN A 88 2.51 8.00 15.59
CA GLN A 88 2.27 8.43 16.98
C GLN A 88 3.29 7.84 17.95
N ARG A 89 3.65 6.56 17.76
CA ARG A 89 4.70 5.89 18.53
C ARG A 89 6.06 6.56 18.29
N LEU A 90 6.44 6.77 17.03
CA LEU A 90 7.71 7.41 16.68
C LEU A 90 7.79 8.86 17.18
N GLU A 91 6.70 9.63 17.13
CA GLU A 91 6.65 10.99 17.69
C GLU A 91 6.87 10.99 19.21
N THR A 92 6.34 9.99 19.91
CA THR A 92 6.57 9.81 21.35
C THR A 92 8.03 9.42 21.63
N GLU A 93 8.58 8.48 20.85
CA GLU A 93 9.99 8.05 20.95
C GLU A 93 10.96 9.21 20.63
N HIS A 94 10.62 10.03 19.64
CA HIS A 94 11.39 11.21 19.24
C HIS A 94 11.44 12.24 20.38
N ALA A 95 10.29 12.54 21.00
CA ALA A 95 10.24 13.45 22.15
C ALA A 95 11.08 12.94 23.33
N ALA A 96 11.02 11.63 23.63
CA ALA A 96 11.84 11.02 24.67
C ALA A 96 13.34 11.05 24.33
N ALA A 97 13.70 10.81 23.06
CA ALA A 97 15.08 10.88 22.60
C ALA A 97 15.65 12.30 22.70
N ILE A 98 14.86 13.31 22.34
CA ILE A 98 15.21 14.73 22.51
C ILE A 98 15.54 15.02 23.98
N GLU A 99 14.65 14.66 24.90
CA GLU A 99 14.84 14.92 26.34
C GLU A 99 16.06 14.18 26.90
N LYS A 100 16.30 12.94 26.47
CA LYS A 100 17.50 12.18 26.85
C LYS A 100 18.79 12.82 26.34
N THR A 101 18.82 13.21 25.06
CA THR A 101 19.98 13.90 24.47
C THR A 101 20.22 15.23 25.18
N PHE A 102 19.15 15.97 25.49
CA PHE A 102 19.25 17.22 26.25
C PHE A 102 19.83 16.99 27.65
N ALA A 103 19.32 16.03 28.42
CA ALA A 103 19.81 15.71 29.76
C ALA A 103 21.31 15.33 29.76
N ALA A 104 21.82 14.72 28.69
CA ALA A 104 23.22 14.39 28.54
C ALA A 104 24.11 15.61 28.24
N VAL A 105 23.60 16.59 27.49
CA VAL A 105 24.37 17.76 27.04
C VAL A 105 24.26 18.94 28.00
N TYR A 106 23.12 19.07 28.70
CA TYR A 106 22.80 20.15 29.64
C TYR A 106 23.91 20.44 30.68
N PRO A 107 24.57 19.45 31.30
CA PRO A 107 25.64 19.69 32.29
C PRO A 107 26.90 20.35 31.71
N VAL A 108 27.13 20.25 30.39
CA VAL A 108 28.36 20.70 29.72
C VAL A 108 28.17 22.06 29.02
N LEU A 109 26.93 22.53 28.90
CA LEU A 109 26.60 23.86 28.39
C LEU A 109 26.98 24.90 29.46
N LYS A 110 28.19 25.45 29.34
CA LYS A 110 28.87 26.41 30.24
C LYS A 110 28.15 27.76 30.49
N TYR A 111 26.85 27.90 30.23
CA TYR A 111 26.13 29.18 30.25
C TYR A 111 25.14 29.35 31.40
N ARG A 112 25.36 28.66 32.53
CA ARG A 112 24.44 28.62 33.67
C ARG A 112 24.21 29.98 34.39
N GLU A 113 24.86 31.06 33.96
CA GLU A 113 24.83 32.35 34.65
C GLU A 113 24.34 33.54 33.79
N GLN A 114 23.94 33.35 32.53
CA GLN A 114 23.47 34.47 31.70
C GLN A 114 21.99 34.32 31.33
N VAL A 115 21.14 34.91 32.18
CA VAL A 115 19.75 35.35 31.92
C VAL A 115 18.78 34.23 31.49
N ASP A 116 18.01 33.72 32.45
CA ASP A 116 17.01 32.65 32.32
C ASP A 116 15.99 32.84 31.17
N HIS A 117 15.78 34.07 30.69
CA HIS A 117 14.79 34.36 29.66
C HIS A 117 15.26 34.11 28.22
N GLU A 118 16.55 34.22 27.93
CA GLU A 118 17.11 33.88 26.61
C GLU A 118 17.40 32.38 26.49
N TRP A 119 17.58 31.71 27.63
CA TRP A 119 17.86 30.28 27.69
C TRP A 119 16.75 29.42 27.08
N HIS A 120 15.47 29.72 27.34
CA HIS A 120 14.37 28.92 26.78
C HIS A 120 14.30 28.99 25.24
N LYS A 121 14.60 30.15 24.65
CA LYS A 121 14.63 30.32 23.19
C LYS A 121 15.90 29.70 22.57
N ARG A 122 17.04 29.79 23.24
CA ARG A 122 18.28 29.11 22.80
C ARG A 122 18.19 27.59 22.96
N ARG A 123 17.52 27.09 24.01
CA ARG A 123 17.25 25.65 24.25
C ARG A 123 16.62 25.01 23.02
N GLU A 124 15.57 25.62 22.47
CA GLU A 124 14.89 25.06 21.32
C GLU A 124 15.76 25.03 20.05
N HIS A 125 16.57 26.08 19.85
CA HIS A 125 17.50 26.18 18.71
C HIS A 125 18.69 25.21 18.84
N GLU A 126 19.34 25.15 20.00
CA GLU A 126 20.46 24.26 20.28
C GLU A 126 20.02 22.80 20.30
N VAL A 127 18.86 22.48 20.87
CA VAL A 127 18.28 21.13 20.82
C VAL A 127 17.98 20.74 19.38
N ARG A 128 17.38 21.62 18.55
CA ARG A 128 17.17 21.31 17.12
C ARG A 128 18.48 21.09 16.36
N HIS A 129 19.50 21.92 16.61
CA HIS A 129 20.82 21.74 15.99
C HIS A 129 21.47 20.42 16.46
N PHE A 130 21.41 20.11 17.75
CA PHE A 130 21.96 18.87 18.31
C PHE A 130 21.19 17.62 17.84
N CYS A 131 19.87 17.71 17.72
CA CYS A 131 19.04 16.60 17.25
C CYS A 131 19.29 16.28 15.77
N ARG A 132 19.64 17.29 14.95
CA ARG A 132 20.11 17.07 13.57
C ARG A 132 21.48 16.42 13.48
N THR A 133 22.39 16.69 14.43
CA THR A 133 23.76 16.16 14.42
C THR A 133 23.95 14.89 15.25
N SER A 134 23.03 14.60 16.17
CA SER A 134 23.04 13.41 17.03
C SER A 134 22.31 12.26 16.35
N HIS A 135 22.97 11.11 16.26
CA HIS A 135 22.45 9.94 15.53
C HIS A 135 21.09 9.42 16.03
N GLY A 136 20.64 9.69 17.26
CA GLY A 136 19.37 9.18 17.80
C GLY A 136 18.13 9.96 17.32
N PRO A 137 17.90 11.20 17.80
CA PRO A 137 16.71 11.98 17.44
C PRO A 137 16.54 12.17 15.92
N GLY A 138 17.62 12.49 15.20
CA GLY A 138 17.58 12.69 13.75
C GLY A 138 17.21 11.43 12.95
N GLN A 139 17.56 10.23 13.42
CA GLN A 139 17.13 8.98 12.79
C GLN A 139 15.63 8.75 12.96
N ILE A 140 15.09 9.03 14.16
CA ILE A 140 13.66 8.90 14.43
C ILE A 140 12.89 9.96 13.63
N GLU A 141 13.40 11.19 13.52
CA GLU A 141 12.82 12.25 12.68
C GLU A 141 12.75 11.84 11.20
N ALA A 142 13.82 11.25 10.67
CA ALA A 142 13.83 10.71 9.31
C ALA A 142 12.79 9.59 9.13
N GLN A 143 12.68 8.66 10.09
CA GLN A 143 11.66 7.61 10.06
C GLN A 143 10.24 8.17 10.10
N ILE A 144 9.99 9.20 10.91
CA ILE A 144 8.69 9.89 10.94
C ILE A 144 8.38 10.48 9.56
N HIS A 145 9.35 11.15 8.93
CA HIS A 145 9.17 11.74 7.61
C HIS A 145 8.85 10.67 6.55
N ASP A 146 9.60 9.58 6.51
CA ASP A 146 9.39 8.48 5.56
C ASP A 146 8.03 7.79 5.79
N THR A 147 7.66 7.59 7.05
CA THR A 147 6.36 6.98 7.43
C THR A 147 5.20 7.89 7.03
N LYS A 148 5.33 9.22 7.22
CA LYS A 148 4.35 10.22 6.76
C LYS A 148 4.24 10.25 5.23
N ALA A 149 5.36 10.18 4.52
CA ALA A 149 5.37 10.10 3.05
C ALA A 149 4.62 8.85 2.56
N ARG A 150 4.90 7.68 3.16
CA ARG A 150 4.20 6.44 2.84
C ARG A 150 2.70 6.50 3.14
N LEU A 151 2.31 7.11 4.26
CA LEU A 151 0.90 7.32 4.59
C LEU A 151 0.21 8.21 3.54
N ALA A 152 0.86 9.28 3.10
CA ALA A 152 0.33 10.15 2.04
C ALA A 152 0.18 9.43 0.69
N ASP A 153 1.11 8.53 0.35
CA ASP A 153 1.00 7.68 -0.84
C ASP A 153 -0.23 6.77 -0.78
N ILE A 154 -0.45 6.13 0.36
CA ILE A 154 -1.60 5.23 0.58
C ILE A 154 -2.91 6.02 0.56
N GLN A 155 -2.96 7.19 1.18
CA GLN A 155 -4.16 8.06 1.16
C GLN A 155 -4.51 8.47 -0.27
N ARG A 156 -3.52 8.88 -1.08
CA ARG A 156 -3.74 9.18 -2.50
C ARG A 156 -4.22 7.96 -3.29
N ALA A 157 -3.76 6.76 -2.94
CA ALA A 157 -4.24 5.52 -3.57
C ALA A 157 -5.70 5.23 -3.20
N LEU A 158 -6.08 5.39 -1.92
CA LEU A 158 -7.45 5.25 -1.43
C LEU A 158 -8.41 6.23 -2.11
N GLU A 159 -8.06 7.51 -2.17
CA GLU A 159 -8.86 8.54 -2.84
C GLU A 159 -9.09 8.22 -4.33
N LYS A 160 -8.06 7.71 -5.02
CA LYS A 160 -8.18 7.27 -6.42
C LYS A 160 -9.11 6.07 -6.58
N MET A 161 -9.19 5.19 -5.60
CA MET A 161 -10.11 4.03 -5.64
C MET A 161 -11.54 4.47 -5.36
N GLU A 162 -11.76 5.39 -4.41
CA GLU A 162 -13.07 5.97 -4.11
C GLU A 162 -13.62 6.81 -5.28
N GLY A 163 -12.78 7.63 -5.90
CA GLY A 163 -13.16 8.43 -7.07
C GLY A 163 -13.49 7.62 -8.34
N LYS A 164 -13.11 6.33 -8.39
CA LYS A 164 -13.50 5.40 -9.47
C LYS A 164 -14.80 4.64 -9.17
N GLN A 165 -15.33 4.75 -7.95
CA GLN A 165 -16.59 4.13 -7.54
C GLN A 165 -17.81 5.06 -7.70
N ALA A 166 -17.58 6.36 -7.97
CA ALA A 166 -18.60 7.37 -8.27
C ALA A 166 -18.83 7.51 -9.78
#